data_AF-A0A7K4FVB9-F1
#
_entry.id   AF-A0A7K4FVB9-F1
#
_cell.length_a   1.000
_cell.length_b   1.000
_cell.length_c   1.000
_cell.angle_alpha   90.00
_cell.angle_beta   90.00
_cell.angle_gamma   90.00
#
_symmetry.space_group_name_H-M   'P 1'
#
loop_
_entity.id
_entity.type
_entity.pdbx_description
1 polymer ?
#
loop_
_entity_poly.entity_id
_entity_poly.type
_entity_poly.pdbx_seq_one_letter_code
_entity_poly.pdbx_strand_id
1 'polypeptide(L)'
;MIFYMYAGFDGLNNGLGKAAVILLIIGIILEIVVVGAFIALIGYILLGIAFFLVGSKYNSGLVEAGGIIGIFIPFIGAILTYLGLGSILDKMSSGGYYGQGPVQYQPVQAYQVGTGTAKGNTASFNIYSSSSIPINSVIIEGTSIYASQVQPNFLAQGVNNINVIFPQQLAYPSGSTIRLMVYLANGSVIYVNVIIST
;
A
#
# COMPACT_ATOMS: atom_id res chain seq x y z
N MET A 1 22.79 -62.61 -27.26
CA MET A 1 22.01 -61.35 -27.12
C MET A 1 22.47 -60.24 -28.07
N ILE A 2 23.74 -60.22 -28.54
CA ILE A 2 24.23 -59.22 -29.50
C ILE A 2 23.85 -59.53 -30.97
N PHE A 3 23.64 -60.79 -31.33
CA PHE A 3 23.25 -61.20 -32.69
C PHE A 3 21.81 -60.84 -33.09
N TYR A 4 20.92 -60.53 -32.15
CA TYR A 4 19.54 -60.13 -32.44
C TYR A 4 19.38 -58.62 -32.72
N MET A 5 20.39 -57.79 -32.38
CA MET A 5 20.39 -56.36 -32.74
C MET A 5 20.87 -56.12 -34.18
N TYR A 6 21.60 -57.05 -34.79
CA TYR A 6 22.07 -56.90 -36.18
C TYR A 6 20.94 -57.14 -37.19
N ALA A 7 20.04 -58.09 -36.92
CA ALA A 7 18.86 -58.36 -37.75
C ALA A 7 17.83 -57.20 -37.77
N GLY A 8 17.86 -56.32 -36.75
CA GLY A 8 17.00 -55.13 -36.68
C GLY A 8 17.40 -54.01 -37.65
N PHE A 9 18.68 -53.96 -38.05
CA PHE A 9 19.20 -52.95 -38.99
C PHE A 9 19.10 -53.40 -40.46
N ASP A 10 19.01 -54.69 -40.77
CA ASP A 10 18.74 -55.18 -42.13
C ASP A 10 17.28 -54.90 -42.56
N GLY A 11 16.34 -54.87 -41.61
CA GLY A 11 14.96 -54.43 -41.84
C GLY A 11 14.83 -52.94 -42.20
N LEU A 12 15.84 -52.13 -41.88
CA LEU A 12 15.86 -50.67 -42.09
C LEU A 12 15.96 -50.26 -43.56
N ASN A 13 16.39 -51.17 -44.45
CA ASN A 13 16.51 -50.90 -45.88
C ASN A 13 15.21 -51.18 -46.66
N ASN A 14 14.25 -51.86 -46.03
CA ASN A 14 12.91 -52.07 -46.57
C ASN A 14 11.98 -50.93 -46.11
N GLY A 15 10.95 -50.62 -46.91
CA GLY A 15 10.04 -49.50 -46.62
C GLY A 15 9.44 -49.51 -45.19
N LEU A 16 9.25 -50.70 -44.62
CA LEU A 16 8.74 -50.90 -43.26
C LEU A 16 9.72 -50.47 -42.15
N GLY A 17 11.03 -50.73 -42.30
CA GLY A 17 12.01 -50.31 -41.29
C GLY A 17 12.28 -48.81 -41.31
N LYS A 18 12.25 -48.18 -42.50
CA LYS A 18 12.30 -46.71 -42.61
C LYS A 18 11.07 -46.07 -41.96
N ALA A 19 9.88 -46.65 -42.18
CA ALA A 19 8.65 -46.17 -41.55
C ALA A 19 8.69 -46.30 -40.02
N ALA A 20 9.22 -47.40 -39.48
CA ALA A 20 9.35 -47.60 -38.03
C ALA A 20 10.27 -46.55 -37.36
N VAL A 21 11.41 -46.25 -37.98
CA VAL A 21 12.34 -45.21 -37.47
C VAL A 21 11.69 -43.82 -37.51
N ILE A 22 10.99 -43.49 -38.60
CA ILE A 22 10.29 -42.20 -38.72
C ILE A 22 9.20 -42.07 -37.65
N LEU A 23 8.40 -43.11 -37.40
CA LEU A 23 7.38 -43.10 -36.37
C LEU A 23 7.97 -42.95 -34.96
N LEU A 24 9.12 -43.57 -34.68
CA LEU A 24 9.83 -43.41 -33.42
C LEU A 24 10.34 -41.97 -33.21
N ILE A 25 10.93 -41.36 -34.24
CA ILE A 25 11.38 -39.95 -34.18
C ILE A 25 10.18 -39.01 -33.97
N ILE A 26 9.09 -39.21 -34.70
CA ILE A 26 7.85 -38.44 -34.53
C ILE A 26 7.30 -38.61 -33.11
N GLY A 27 7.32 -39.84 -32.57
CA GLY A 27 6.90 -40.13 -31.20
C GLY A 27 7.70 -39.36 -30.15
N ILE A 28 9.03 -39.35 -30.27
CA ILE A 28 9.93 -38.60 -29.37
C ILE A 28 9.67 -37.09 -29.48
N ILE A 29 9.52 -36.56 -30.70
CA ILE A 29 9.23 -35.13 -30.91
C ILE A 29 7.89 -34.76 -30.27
N LEU A 30 6.85 -35.58 -30.47
CA LEU A 30 5.53 -35.36 -29.87
C LEU A 30 5.59 -35.37 -28.34
N GLU A 31 6.33 -36.30 -27.75
CA GLU A 31 6.52 -36.36 -26.29
C GLU A 31 7.19 -35.09 -25.75
N ILE A 32 8.27 -34.63 -26.39
CA ILE A 32 8.96 -33.39 -26.01
C ILE A 32 8.04 -32.18 -26.13
N VAL A 33 7.23 -32.10 -27.20
CA VAL A 33 6.29 -31.01 -27.41
C VAL A 33 5.21 -31.00 -26.32
N VAL A 34 4.67 -32.16 -25.96
CA VAL A 34 3.65 -32.29 -24.91
C VAL A 34 4.24 -31.91 -23.55
N VAL A 35 5.38 -32.49 -23.17
CA VAL A 35 6.06 -32.17 -21.90
C VAL A 35 6.45 -30.69 -21.84
N GLY A 36 6.99 -30.15 -22.94
CA GLY A 36 7.34 -28.74 -23.06
C GLY A 36 6.14 -27.82 -22.89
N ALA A 37 4.99 -28.17 -23.46
CA ALA A 37 3.74 -27.42 -23.28
C ALA A 37 3.25 -27.42 -21.83
N PHE A 38 3.35 -28.56 -21.13
CA PHE A 38 3.01 -28.65 -19.70
C PHE A 38 3.92 -27.79 -18.83
N ILE A 39 5.24 -27.84 -19.07
CA ILE A 39 6.21 -27.01 -18.34
C ILE A 39 5.96 -25.53 -18.60
N ALA A 40 5.70 -25.15 -19.85
CA ALA A 40 5.39 -23.76 -20.23
C ALA A 40 4.11 -23.27 -19.53
N LEU A 41 3.06 -24.09 -19.49
CA LEU A 41 1.82 -23.76 -18.80
C LEU A 41 2.05 -23.50 -17.30
N ILE A 42 2.80 -24.38 -16.63
CA ILE A 42 3.17 -24.20 -15.22
C ILE A 42 3.95 -22.89 -15.03
N GLY A 43 4.89 -22.60 -15.94
CA GLY A 43 5.66 -21.36 -15.93
C GLY A 43 4.78 -20.11 -16.01
N TYR A 44 3.79 -20.10 -16.91
CA TYR A 44 2.84 -18.98 -17.02
C TYR A 44 1.98 -18.82 -15.77
N ILE A 45 1.52 -19.92 -15.16
CA ILE A 45 0.74 -19.87 -13.92
C ILE A 45 1.58 -19.28 -12.78
N LEU A 46 2.81 -19.76 -12.60
CA LEU A 46 3.71 -19.27 -11.56
C LEU A 46 4.05 -17.78 -11.76
N LEU A 47 4.33 -17.38 -13.01
CA LEU A 47 4.60 -15.99 -13.36
C LEU A 47 3.38 -15.10 -13.08
N GLY A 48 2.18 -15.56 -13.45
CA GLY A 48 0.94 -14.85 -13.20
C GLY A 48 0.66 -14.66 -11.70
N ILE A 49 0.87 -15.71 -10.90
CA ILE A 49 0.75 -15.64 -9.43
C ILE A 49 1.80 -14.70 -8.83
N ALA A 50 3.04 -14.73 -9.32
CA ALA A 50 4.09 -13.83 -8.86
C ALA A 50 3.71 -12.35 -9.09
N PHE A 51 3.21 -12.00 -10.28
CA PHE A 51 2.72 -10.65 -10.54
C PHE A 51 1.46 -10.32 -9.75
N PHE A 52 0.53 -11.26 -9.58
CA PHE A 52 -0.63 -11.08 -8.70
C PHE A 52 -0.21 -10.70 -7.27
N LEU A 53 0.76 -11.42 -6.69
CA LEU A 53 1.28 -11.13 -5.35
C LEU A 53 1.98 -9.78 -5.28
N VAL A 54 2.75 -9.41 -6.31
CA VAL A 54 3.36 -8.07 -6.41
C VAL A 54 2.27 -7.00 -6.49
N GLY A 55 1.26 -7.16 -7.34
CA GLY A 55 0.15 -6.23 -7.48
C GLY A 55 -0.61 -6.05 -6.16
N SER A 56 -0.95 -7.15 -5.50
CA SER A 56 -1.59 -7.15 -4.18
C SER A 56 -0.73 -6.45 -3.14
N LYS A 57 0.57 -6.79 -3.08
CA LYS A 57 1.52 -6.17 -2.15
C LYS A 57 1.56 -4.65 -2.33
N TYR A 58 1.66 -4.15 -3.56
CA TYR A 58 1.79 -2.71 -3.84
C TYR A 58 0.45 -2.00 -4.15
N ASN A 59 -0.68 -2.65 -3.86
CA ASN A 59 -2.03 -2.16 -4.14
C ASN A 59 -2.17 -1.60 -5.57
N SER A 60 -1.73 -2.39 -6.56
CA SER A 60 -1.82 -2.07 -7.98
C SER A 60 -2.71 -3.08 -8.69
N GLY A 61 -3.98 -2.70 -8.86
CA GLY A 61 -4.97 -3.53 -9.55
C GLY A 61 -4.60 -3.86 -11.00
N LEU A 62 -3.78 -3.03 -11.66
CA LEU A 62 -3.26 -3.30 -13.01
C LEU A 62 -2.23 -4.43 -13.04
N VAL A 63 -1.32 -4.48 -12.06
CA VAL A 63 -0.34 -5.57 -11.94
C VAL A 63 -1.04 -6.85 -11.47
N GLU A 64 -2.00 -6.72 -10.56
CA GLU A 64 -2.79 -7.84 -10.05
C GLU A 64 -3.62 -8.50 -11.17
N ALA A 65 -4.41 -7.70 -11.89
CA ALA A 65 -5.20 -8.16 -13.02
C ALA A 65 -4.31 -8.60 -14.19
N GLY A 66 -3.23 -7.88 -14.45
CA GLY A 66 -2.25 -8.22 -15.49
C GLY A 66 -1.61 -9.59 -15.26
N GLY A 67 -1.30 -9.94 -14.02
CA GLY A 67 -0.77 -11.25 -13.64
C GLY A 67 -1.74 -12.39 -13.93
N ILE A 68 -3.01 -12.26 -13.53
CA ILE A 68 -4.03 -13.30 -13.78
C ILE A 68 -4.39 -13.39 -15.27
N ILE A 69 -4.62 -12.25 -15.93
CA ILE A 69 -4.97 -12.20 -17.36
C ILE A 69 -3.81 -12.75 -18.21
N GLY A 70 -2.56 -12.52 -17.79
CA GLY A 70 -1.36 -13.00 -18.48
C GLY A 70 -1.23 -14.52 -18.57
N ILE A 71 -1.93 -15.28 -17.71
CA ILE A 71 -1.98 -16.74 -17.79
C ILE A 71 -2.73 -17.20 -19.05
N PHE A 72 -3.81 -16.50 -19.40
CA PHE A 72 -4.70 -16.89 -20.51
C PHE A 72 -4.44 -16.09 -21.79
N ILE A 73 -4.05 -14.82 -21.64
CA ILE A 73 -3.82 -13.88 -22.75
C ILE A 73 -2.49 -13.14 -22.48
N PRO A 74 -1.34 -13.74 -22.84
CA PRO A 74 -0.02 -13.25 -22.44
C PRO A 74 0.26 -11.81 -22.88
N PHE A 75 -0.17 -11.44 -24.09
CA PHE A 75 0.04 -10.10 -24.63
C PHE A 75 -0.68 -9.01 -23.82
N ILE A 76 -1.96 -9.22 -23.51
CA ILE A 76 -2.76 -8.26 -22.73
C ILE A 76 -2.24 -8.21 -21.30
N GLY A 77 -1.98 -9.37 -20.69
CA GLY A 77 -1.42 -9.43 -19.34
C GLY A 77 -0.09 -8.71 -19.23
N ALA A 78 0.80 -8.85 -20.22
CA ALA A 78 2.09 -8.17 -20.25
C ALA A 78 1.95 -6.65 -20.30
N ILE A 79 1.02 -6.11 -21.12
CA ILE A 79 0.77 -4.66 -21.20
C ILE A 79 0.25 -4.13 -19.85
N LEU A 80 -0.76 -4.77 -19.27
CA LEU A 80 -1.34 -4.34 -17.99
C LEU A 80 -0.31 -4.39 -16.86
N THR A 81 0.47 -5.46 -16.80
CA THR A 81 1.54 -5.64 -15.82
C THR A 81 2.61 -4.57 -15.99
N TYR A 82 3.04 -4.27 -17.22
CA TYR A 82 4.03 -3.23 -17.52
C TYR A 82 3.56 -1.83 -17.06
N LEU A 83 2.33 -1.44 -17.45
CA LEU A 83 1.75 -0.16 -17.04
C LEU A 83 1.58 -0.07 -15.52
N GLY A 84 1.11 -1.16 -14.90
CA GLY A 84 0.95 -1.23 -13.46
C GLY A 84 2.28 -1.17 -12.69
N LEU A 85 3.35 -1.76 -13.21
CA LEU A 85 4.69 -1.72 -12.61
C LEU A 85 5.25 -0.30 -12.58
N GLY A 86 4.98 0.50 -13.61
CA GLY A 86 5.34 1.94 -13.61
C GLY A 86 4.76 2.66 -12.40
N SER A 87 3.47 2.45 -12.12
CA SER A 87 2.82 3.06 -10.94
C SER A 87 3.39 2.57 -9.60
N ILE A 88 3.97 1.36 -9.55
CA ILE A 88 4.65 0.84 -8.36
C ILE A 88 6.02 1.51 -8.21
N LEU A 89 6.76 1.67 -9.30
CA LEU A 89 8.07 2.32 -9.30
C LEU A 89 7.98 3.77 -8.82
N ASP A 90 6.94 4.50 -9.24
CA ASP A 90 6.70 5.87 -8.79
C ASP A 90 6.44 5.94 -7.27
N LYS A 91 5.61 5.02 -6.74
CA LYS A 91 5.33 4.91 -5.29
C LYS A 91 6.57 4.56 -4.47
N MET A 92 7.44 3.69 -5.00
CA MET A 92 8.71 3.33 -4.37
C MET A 92 9.70 4.51 -4.38
N SER A 93 9.72 5.27 -5.48
CA SER A 93 10.61 6.43 -5.64
C SER A 93 10.18 7.63 -4.78
N SER A 94 8.88 7.74 -4.47
CA SER A 94 8.33 8.81 -3.62
C SER A 94 8.40 8.52 -2.11
N GLY A 95 9.08 7.44 -1.67
CA GLY A 95 9.23 7.10 -0.25
C GLY A 95 7.93 6.65 0.45
N GLY A 96 6.89 6.27 -0.32
CA GLY A 96 5.56 5.97 0.20
C GLY A 96 5.41 4.53 0.65
N TYR A 97 5.28 4.32 1.97
CA TYR A 97 4.78 3.08 2.54
C TYR A 97 3.30 2.82 2.13
N TYR A 98 2.99 1.53 2.04
CA TYR A 98 1.79 0.86 1.54
C TYR A 98 0.41 1.32 2.01
N GLY A 99 -0.58 1.17 1.11
CA GLY A 99 -2.04 1.28 1.36
C GLY A 99 -2.56 2.69 1.10
N GLN A 100 -3.36 2.95 0.08
CA GLN A 100 -4.82 2.76 0.05
C GLN A 100 -5.27 3.03 -1.40
N GLY A 101 -6.51 2.69 -1.77
CA GLY A 101 -7.11 3.12 -3.06
C GLY A 101 -7.07 4.64 -3.25
N PRO A 102 -7.68 5.21 -4.31
CA PRO A 102 -7.79 6.67 -4.43
C PRO A 102 -8.34 7.19 -3.10
N VAL A 103 -7.50 7.92 -2.36
CA VAL A 103 -7.94 8.62 -1.17
C VAL A 103 -8.89 9.68 -1.71
N GLN A 104 -10.18 9.35 -1.67
CA GLN A 104 -11.17 10.39 -1.62
C GLN A 104 -10.77 11.18 -0.37
N TYR A 105 -10.12 12.33 -0.57
CA TYR A 105 -9.83 13.29 0.48
C TYR A 105 -11.20 13.71 1.02
N GLN A 106 -11.75 12.90 1.92
CA GLN A 106 -12.80 13.36 2.78
C GLN A 106 -12.14 14.43 3.63
N PRO A 107 -12.61 15.68 3.55
CA PRO A 107 -12.05 16.74 4.36
C PRO A 107 -12.17 16.28 5.82
N VAL A 108 -11.03 16.13 6.49
CA VAL A 108 -11.00 15.80 7.92
C VAL A 108 -11.72 16.93 8.62
N GLN A 109 -12.89 16.64 9.19
CA GLN A 109 -13.65 17.60 9.97
C GLN A 109 -13.18 17.51 11.41
N ALA A 110 -12.58 18.59 11.90
CA ALA A 110 -12.19 18.69 13.28
C ALA A 110 -12.59 20.06 13.86
N TYR A 111 -13.24 20.05 15.03
CA TYR A 111 -13.73 21.25 15.69
C TYR A 111 -13.75 21.09 17.20
N GLN A 112 -13.69 22.20 17.91
CA GLN A 112 -13.73 22.21 19.37
C GLN A 112 -15.13 21.81 19.89
N VAL A 113 -15.16 20.99 20.95
CA VAL A 113 -16.39 20.62 21.66
C VAL A 113 -16.40 21.30 23.03
N GLY A 114 -17.36 22.20 23.25
CA GLY A 114 -17.46 22.99 24.48
C GLY A 114 -16.33 24.00 24.63
N THR A 115 -16.12 24.50 25.84
CA THR A 115 -15.06 25.46 26.15
C THR A 115 -13.96 24.76 26.94
N GLY A 116 -12.70 24.99 26.58
CA GLY A 116 -11.57 24.48 27.35
C GLY A 116 -11.24 25.36 28.54
N THR A 117 -10.37 24.87 29.40
CA THR A 117 -9.86 25.60 30.56
C THR A 117 -8.34 25.63 30.52
N ALA A 118 -7.75 26.70 31.03
CA ALA A 118 -6.31 26.83 31.16
C ALA A 118 -5.97 27.28 32.58
N LYS A 119 -5.08 26.55 33.24
CA LYS A 119 -4.64 26.81 34.62
C LYS A 119 -3.12 26.66 34.72
N GLY A 120 -2.46 27.68 35.26
CA GLY A 120 -1.00 27.72 35.32
C GLY A 120 -0.38 27.70 33.91
N ASN A 121 0.38 26.66 33.59
CA ASN A 121 0.97 26.44 32.27
C ASN A 121 0.23 25.35 31.46
N THR A 122 -0.88 24.81 31.96
CA THR A 122 -1.59 23.69 31.35
C THR A 122 -2.93 24.16 30.79
N ALA A 123 -3.29 23.72 29.59
CA ALA A 123 -4.63 23.90 29.04
C ALA A 123 -5.26 22.57 28.65
N SER A 124 -6.55 22.43 28.94
CA SER A 124 -7.36 21.24 28.74
C SER A 124 -8.58 21.58 27.90
N PHE A 125 -8.79 20.88 26.80
CA PHE A 125 -9.90 21.14 25.89
C PHE A 125 -10.30 19.88 25.11
N ASN A 126 -11.50 19.87 24.55
CA ASN A 126 -11.99 18.74 23.77
C ASN A 126 -12.06 19.09 22.28
N ILE A 127 -11.60 18.18 21.42
CA ILE A 127 -11.70 18.29 19.97
C ILE A 127 -12.41 17.05 19.42
N TYR A 128 -13.46 17.26 18.65
CA TYR A 128 -14.02 16.22 17.80
C TYR A 128 -13.20 16.09 16.52
N SER A 129 -12.94 14.85 16.08
CA SER A 129 -12.33 14.56 14.77
C SER A 129 -13.09 13.44 14.06
N SER A 130 -13.30 13.59 12.75
CA SER A 130 -13.91 12.55 11.90
C SER A 130 -12.97 11.38 11.58
N SER A 131 -11.65 11.54 11.78
CA SER A 131 -10.63 10.53 11.49
C SER A 131 -9.43 10.61 12.44
N SER A 132 -8.56 9.59 12.40
CA SER A 132 -7.29 9.63 13.14
C SER A 132 -6.30 10.57 12.45
N ILE A 133 -5.74 11.54 13.19
CA ILE A 133 -4.76 12.49 12.64
C ILE A 133 -3.78 13.01 13.71
N PRO A 134 -2.45 13.02 13.45
CA PRO A 134 -1.48 13.59 14.38
C PRO A 134 -1.63 15.11 14.57
N ILE A 135 -1.32 15.57 15.78
CA ILE A 135 -1.20 16.98 16.15
C ILE A 135 0.28 17.35 16.06
N ASN A 136 0.63 18.27 15.16
CA ASN A 136 2.01 18.71 14.97
C ASN A 136 2.44 19.69 16.06
N SER A 137 1.60 20.67 16.37
CA SER A 137 1.91 21.69 17.37
C SER A 137 0.66 22.40 17.87
N VAL A 138 0.79 23.03 19.03
CA VAL A 138 -0.21 23.94 19.59
C VAL A 138 0.48 25.24 19.96
N ILE A 139 -0.08 26.37 19.53
CA ILE A 139 0.46 27.71 19.74
C ILE A 139 -0.64 28.60 20.32
N ILE A 140 -0.27 29.56 21.17
CA ILE A 140 -1.19 30.62 21.59
C ILE A 140 -1.31 31.64 20.44
N GLU A 141 -2.53 31.90 19.97
CA GLU A 141 -2.81 32.82 18.86
C GLU A 141 -2.18 34.20 19.13
N GLY A 142 -1.51 34.76 18.11
CA GLY A 142 -0.84 36.05 18.23
C GLY A 142 0.50 36.03 18.98
N THR A 143 1.03 34.86 19.31
CA THR A 143 2.34 34.70 19.98
C THR A 143 3.23 33.67 19.28
N SER A 144 4.49 33.59 19.68
CA SER A 144 5.43 32.52 19.31
C SER A 144 5.61 31.49 20.42
N ILE A 145 4.65 31.36 21.34
CA ILE A 145 4.71 30.43 22.47
C ILE A 145 4.08 29.09 22.05
N TYR A 146 4.94 28.10 21.82
CA TYR A 146 4.55 26.73 21.49
C TYR A 146 4.32 25.92 22.77
N ALA A 147 3.38 24.98 22.74
CA ALA A 147 3.27 23.95 23.75
C ALA A 147 4.54 23.10 23.77
N SER A 148 5.10 22.86 24.96
CA SER A 148 6.20 21.92 25.17
C SER A 148 5.74 20.46 25.15
N GLN A 149 4.47 20.22 25.50
CA GLN A 149 3.87 18.89 25.49
C GLN A 149 2.41 18.96 25.06
N VAL A 150 1.97 17.94 24.32
CA VAL A 150 0.58 17.74 23.88
C VAL A 150 0.22 16.27 24.10
N GLN A 151 -0.80 16.00 24.92
CA GLN A 151 -1.25 14.65 25.24
C GLN A 151 -2.77 14.53 25.09
N PRO A 152 -3.27 13.60 24.25
CA PRO A 152 -2.53 12.84 23.25
C PRO A 152 -1.98 13.72 22.12
N ASN A 153 -0.90 13.29 21.47
CA ASN A 153 -0.29 13.97 20.32
C ASN A 153 -0.97 13.61 18.97
N PHE A 154 -2.12 12.97 19.02
CA PHE A 154 -2.96 12.68 17.86
C PHE A 154 -4.43 12.75 18.28
N LEU A 155 -5.30 13.05 17.33
CA LEU A 155 -6.74 12.95 17.46
C LEU A 155 -7.15 11.56 16.98
N ALA A 156 -7.86 10.80 17.80
CA ALA A 156 -8.61 9.63 17.38
C ALA A 156 -9.96 10.05 16.77
N GLN A 157 -10.62 9.14 16.07
CA GLN A 157 -11.99 9.38 15.63
C GLN A 157 -12.92 9.55 16.85
N GLY A 158 -13.74 10.60 16.84
CA GLY A 158 -14.62 10.96 17.95
C GLY A 158 -14.10 12.16 18.76
N VAL A 159 -14.53 12.26 20.02
CA VAL A 159 -14.16 13.36 20.92
C VAL A 159 -12.88 13.01 21.68
N ASN A 160 -11.88 13.87 21.57
CA ASN A 160 -10.58 13.71 22.18
C ASN A 160 -10.40 14.75 23.28
N ASN A 161 -10.01 14.32 24.49
CA ASN A 161 -9.62 15.22 25.56
C ASN A 161 -8.11 15.50 25.45
N ILE A 162 -7.77 16.74 25.10
CA ILE A 162 -6.40 17.18 24.85
C ILE A 162 -5.93 18.00 26.04
N ASN A 163 -4.78 17.62 26.58
CA ASN A 163 -4.04 18.37 27.57
C ASN A 163 -2.73 18.87 26.96
N VAL A 164 -2.50 20.18 27.03
CA VAL A 164 -1.27 20.81 26.54
C VAL A 164 -0.56 21.51 27.67
N ILE A 165 0.77 21.47 27.65
CA ILE A 165 1.63 22.14 28.62
C ILE A 165 2.49 23.14 27.86
N PHE A 166 2.54 24.37 28.35
CA PHE A 166 3.37 25.45 27.83
C PHE A 166 4.66 25.58 28.65
N PRO A 167 5.76 26.10 28.04
CA PRO A 167 7.05 26.25 28.71
C PRO A 167 7.03 27.29 29.84
N GLN A 168 6.04 28.19 29.85
CA GLN A 168 5.87 29.24 30.85
C GLN A 168 4.42 29.31 31.31
N GLN A 169 4.23 29.85 32.51
CA GLN A 169 2.88 30.11 33.04
C GLN A 169 2.16 31.13 32.15
N LEU A 170 0.88 30.87 31.91
CA LEU A 170 0.00 31.74 31.15
C LEU A 170 -0.36 32.95 32.04
N ALA A 171 0.32 34.07 31.82
CA ALA A 171 0.18 35.31 32.60
C ALA A 171 -1.04 36.14 32.15
N TYR A 172 -2.21 35.51 32.08
CA TYR A 172 -3.47 36.17 31.72
C TYR A 172 -4.37 36.31 32.95
N PRO A 173 -5.20 37.38 33.05
CA PRO A 173 -6.17 37.50 34.14
C PRO A 173 -7.15 36.33 34.18
N SER A 174 -7.52 35.88 35.38
CA SER A 174 -8.57 34.85 35.53
C SER A 174 -9.88 35.30 34.88
N GLY A 175 -10.57 34.37 34.22
CA GLY A 175 -11.77 34.63 33.42
C GLY A 175 -11.50 35.11 31.99
N SER A 176 -10.24 35.43 31.64
CA SER A 176 -9.90 35.77 30.24
C SER A 176 -10.09 34.56 29.32
N THR A 177 -10.52 34.81 28.09
CA THR A 177 -10.51 33.78 27.04
C THR A 177 -9.29 33.99 26.17
N ILE A 178 -8.47 32.95 26.01
CA ILE A 178 -7.37 32.92 25.05
C ILE A 178 -7.70 31.93 23.94
N ARG A 179 -7.17 32.18 22.75
CA ARG A 179 -7.34 31.28 21.60
C ARG A 179 -6.04 30.54 21.33
N LEU A 180 -6.15 29.24 21.12
CA LEU A 180 -5.06 28.34 20.75
C LEU A 180 -5.24 27.93 19.29
N MET A 181 -4.13 27.85 18.57
CA MET A 181 -4.04 27.32 17.22
C MET A 181 -3.43 25.92 17.28
N VAL A 182 -4.22 24.91 16.94
CA VAL A 182 -3.81 23.50 16.90
C VAL A 182 -3.52 23.12 15.46
N TYR A 183 -2.25 22.88 15.13
CA TYR A 183 -1.81 22.50 13.79
C TYR A 183 -1.81 20.99 13.64
N LEU A 184 -2.50 20.49 12.62
CA LEU A 184 -2.59 19.06 12.33
C LEU A 184 -1.60 18.66 11.22
N ALA A 185 -1.29 17.37 11.13
CA ALA A 185 -0.37 16.83 10.12
C ALA A 185 -0.81 17.05 8.67
N ASN A 186 -2.11 17.25 8.42
CA ASN A 186 -2.66 17.56 7.10
C ASN A 186 -2.55 19.06 6.73
N GLY A 187 -1.94 19.90 7.57
CA GLY A 187 -1.79 21.35 7.36
C GLY A 187 -3.00 22.18 7.80
N SER A 188 -4.08 21.55 8.28
CA SER A 188 -5.22 22.28 8.83
C SER A 188 -4.94 22.86 10.23
N VAL A 189 -5.67 23.92 10.57
CA VAL A 189 -5.57 24.61 11.86
C VAL A 189 -6.93 24.62 12.54
N ILE A 190 -6.99 24.13 13.77
CA ILE A 190 -8.19 24.22 14.61
C ILE A 190 -7.97 25.35 15.61
N TYR A 191 -8.95 26.26 15.67
CA TYR A 191 -8.97 27.34 16.65
C TYR A 191 -9.76 26.91 17.88
N VAL A 192 -9.11 26.94 19.04
CA VAL A 192 -9.68 26.47 20.31
C VAL A 192 -9.72 27.62 21.31
N ASN A 193 -10.88 27.91 21.87
CA ASN A 193 -11.04 28.89 22.94
C ASN A 193 -10.92 28.21 24.31
N VAL A 194 -10.02 28.72 25.15
CA VAL A 194 -9.85 28.26 26.52
C VAL A 194 -9.99 29.42 27.50
N ILE A 195 -10.69 29.19 28.61
CA ILE A 195 -10.88 30.17 29.68
C ILE A 195 -9.80 29.98 30.73
N ILE A 196 -9.14 31.08 31.12
CA ILE A 196 -8.17 31.09 32.22
C ILE A 196 -8.92 30.87 33.53
N SER A 197 -8.54 29.81 34.24
CA SER A 197 -9.08 29.46 35.56
C SER A 197 -8.00 29.65 36.63
N THR A 198 -8.44 30.11 37.81
CA THR A 198 -7.63 30.24 39.04
C THR A 198 -7.19 28.90 39.60
#